data_AF-A0AAE6X348-F1
#
_entry.id   AF-A0AAE6X348-F1
#
_cell.length_a   1.000
_cell.length_b   1.000
_cell.length_c   1.000
_cell.angle_alpha   90.00
_cell.angle_beta   90.00
_cell.angle_gamma   90.00
#
_symmetry.space_group_name_H-M   'P 1'
#
loop_
_entity.id
_entity.type
_entity.pdbx_description
1 polymer ?
#
loop_
_entity_poly.entity_id
_entity_poly.type
_entity_poly.pdbx_seq_one_letter_code
_entity_poly.pdbx_strand_id
1 'polypeptide(L)'
;MKKLALIAFFGLCLTACSSKPVSYLPTGTQPIVNVEAPLSELLDVNTEPLVFKVKNRTEQPLKVAYKLFWYDKEGVTQTRDPDDRSPWLNFWLEPKANTEVPLTPPTAESVNYRVYLRNAR
;
A
#
# COMPACT_ATOMS: atom_id res chain seq x y z
N MET A 1 -11.22 -7.27 -56.98
CA MET A 1 -11.51 -6.25 -55.95
C MET A 1 -12.24 -6.77 -54.70
N LYS A 2 -13.02 -7.87 -54.75
CA LYS A 2 -13.69 -8.47 -53.56
C LYS A 2 -12.78 -8.99 -52.44
N LYS A 3 -11.57 -9.46 -52.76
CA LYS A 3 -10.64 -10.06 -51.76
C LYS A 3 -9.94 -9.02 -50.87
N LEU A 4 -9.79 -7.79 -51.35
CA LEU A 4 -9.13 -6.70 -50.62
C LEU A 4 -10.02 -6.12 -49.51
N ALA A 5 -11.34 -6.09 -49.73
CA ALA A 5 -12.31 -5.65 -48.73
C ALA A 5 -12.35 -6.57 -47.50
N LEU A 6 -12.11 -7.88 -47.68
CA LEU A 6 -12.12 -8.85 -46.60
C LEU A 6 -10.90 -8.69 -45.66
N ILE A 7 -9.74 -8.33 -46.22
CA ILE A 7 -8.50 -8.11 -45.47
C ILE A 7 -8.57 -6.80 -44.68
N ALA A 8 -9.16 -5.75 -45.27
CA ALA A 8 -9.36 -4.47 -44.59
C ALA A 8 -10.33 -4.58 -43.40
N PHE A 9 -11.34 -5.44 -43.48
CA PHE A 9 -12.29 -5.65 -42.38
C PHE A 9 -11.66 -6.39 -41.18
N PHE A 10 -10.77 -7.35 -41.42
CA PHE A 10 -10.06 -8.05 -40.34
C PHE A 10 -8.97 -7.20 -39.66
N GLY A 11 -8.38 -6.24 -40.38
CA GLY A 11 -7.36 -5.33 -39.82
C GLY A 11 -7.90 -4.38 -38.75
N LEU A 12 -9.19 -4.00 -38.84
CA LEU A 12 -9.83 -3.11 -37.87
C LEU A 12 -10.02 -3.74 -36.47
N CYS A 13 -9.92 -5.07 -36.36
CA CYS A 13 -10.03 -5.78 -35.08
C CYS A 13 -8.71 -5.86 -34.29
N LEU A 14 -7.58 -5.36 -34.83
CA LEU A 14 -6.28 -5.39 -34.14
C LEU A 14 -6.01 -4.17 -33.22
N THR A 15 -6.91 -3.20 -33.12
CA THR A 15 -6.69 -1.99 -32.30
C THR A 15 -7.05 -2.14 -30.82
N ALA A 16 -7.37 -3.34 -30.34
CA ALA A 16 -7.76 -3.58 -28.95
C ALA A 16 -6.63 -4.16 -28.08
N CYS A 17 -5.36 -3.83 -28.35
CA CYS A 17 -4.28 -4.01 -27.37
C CYS A 17 -4.13 -2.73 -26.53
N SER A 18 -5.13 -2.44 -25.69
CA SER A 18 -4.93 -1.50 -24.59
C SER A 18 -3.99 -2.18 -23.60
N SER A 19 -2.72 -1.79 -23.60
CA SER A 19 -1.75 -2.20 -22.58
C SER A 19 -2.23 -1.65 -21.24
N LYS A 20 -3.00 -2.44 -20.49
CA LYS A 20 -3.18 -2.16 -19.06
C LYS A 20 -1.78 -2.19 -18.46
N PRO A 21 -1.27 -1.09 -17.89
CA PRO A 21 0.01 -1.13 -17.22
C PRO A 21 -0.06 -2.22 -16.15
N VAL A 22 0.92 -3.11 -16.15
CA VAL A 22 1.04 -4.14 -15.12
C VAL A 22 1.43 -3.40 -13.84
N SER A 23 0.45 -3.10 -13.00
CA SER A 23 0.72 -2.63 -11.65
C SER A 23 1.07 -3.84 -10.79
N TYR A 24 2.30 -3.87 -10.28
CA TYR A 24 2.75 -4.89 -9.31
C TYR A 24 2.20 -4.65 -7.91
N LEU A 25 1.61 -3.48 -7.67
CA LEU A 25 0.82 -3.22 -6.48
C LEU A 25 -0.63 -3.61 -6.74
N PRO A 26 -1.34 -4.18 -5.75
CA PRO A 26 -2.76 -4.47 -5.86
C PRO A 26 -3.47 -3.25 -6.43
N THR A 27 -4.14 -3.42 -7.58
CA THR A 27 -4.89 -2.35 -8.23
C THR A 27 -6.05 -1.95 -7.33
N GLY A 28 -5.90 -0.85 -6.62
CA GLY A 28 -6.90 -0.32 -5.72
C GLY A 28 -6.37 0.80 -4.82
N THR A 29 -7.29 1.53 -4.20
CA THR A 29 -7.00 2.55 -3.17
C THR A 29 -6.84 1.95 -1.77
N GLN A 30 -6.89 0.61 -1.66
CA GLN A 30 -6.71 -0.06 -0.36
C GLN A 30 -5.23 -0.09 0.01
N PRO A 31 -4.88 0.39 1.20
CA PRO A 31 -3.51 0.33 1.68
C PRO A 31 -3.03 -1.10 1.91
N ILE A 32 -1.71 -1.29 1.79
CA ILE A 32 -1.06 -2.59 1.97
C ILE A 32 -0.55 -2.69 3.40
N VAL A 33 -0.88 -3.78 4.08
CA VAL A 33 -0.39 -4.06 5.43
C VAL A 33 0.59 -5.22 5.39
N ASN A 34 1.78 -5.02 5.94
CA ASN A 34 2.75 -6.07 6.17
C ASN A 34 3.10 -6.12 7.65
N VAL A 35 2.84 -7.25 8.30
CA VAL A 35 3.17 -7.50 9.71
C VAL A 35 4.22 -8.60 9.77
N GLU A 36 5.27 -8.39 10.56
CA GLU A 36 6.26 -9.44 10.84
C GLU A 36 5.59 -10.64 11.51
N ALA A 37 6.02 -11.86 11.16
CA ALA A 37 5.35 -13.10 11.59
C ALA A 37 5.12 -13.22 13.11
N PRO A 38 6.04 -12.81 14.01
CA PRO A 38 5.78 -12.89 15.45
C PRO A 38 4.67 -11.95 15.95
N LEU A 39 4.31 -10.92 15.18
CA LEU A 39 3.28 -9.94 15.52
C LEU A 39 1.94 -10.20 14.83
N SER A 40 1.88 -11.02 13.79
CA SER A 40 0.70 -11.18 12.94
C SER A 40 -0.53 -11.68 13.70
N GLU A 41 -0.34 -12.53 14.71
CA GLU A 41 -1.43 -13.04 15.57
C GLU A 41 -1.72 -12.13 16.76
N LEU A 42 -0.76 -11.27 17.14
CA LEU A 42 -0.84 -10.39 18.31
C LEU A 42 -1.51 -9.06 18.00
N LEU A 43 -1.54 -8.66 16.73
CA LEU A 43 -2.08 -7.40 16.26
C LEU A 43 -3.31 -7.61 15.36
N ASP A 44 -4.28 -6.72 15.48
CA ASP A 44 -5.27 -6.46 14.44
C ASP A 44 -4.89 -5.17 13.72
N VAL A 45 -4.75 -5.19 12.40
CA VAL A 45 -4.35 -3.99 11.65
C VAL A 45 -5.37 -3.71 10.56
N ASN A 46 -6.03 -2.56 10.67
CA ASN A 46 -6.99 -2.07 9.68
C ASN A 46 -6.46 -0.79 9.05
N THR A 47 -6.80 -0.55 7.78
CA THR A 47 -6.31 0.61 7.04
C THR A 47 -7.44 1.36 6.36
N GLU A 48 -7.30 2.68 6.34
CA GLU A 48 -8.12 3.65 5.63
C GLU A 48 -7.16 4.62 4.92
N PRO A 49 -7.58 5.42 3.92
CA PRO A 49 -6.65 6.18 3.08
C PRO A 49 -5.65 7.09 3.82
N LEU A 50 -6.03 7.65 4.97
CA LEU A 50 -5.21 8.59 5.75
C LEU A 50 -5.03 8.18 7.21
N VAL A 51 -5.35 6.94 7.56
CA VAL A 51 -5.18 6.43 8.92
C VAL A 51 -5.01 4.93 8.89
N PHE A 52 -4.10 4.40 9.71
CA PHE A 52 -4.12 2.98 10.04
C PHE A 52 -4.45 2.80 11.52
N LYS A 53 -5.18 1.73 11.82
CA LYS A 53 -5.63 1.38 13.16
C LYS A 53 -4.94 0.09 13.56
N VAL A 54 -4.31 0.09 14.73
CA VAL A 54 -3.64 -1.10 15.28
C VAL A 54 -4.25 -1.42 16.62
N LYS A 55 -4.80 -2.62 16.74
CA LYS A 55 -5.27 -3.16 18.01
C LYS A 55 -4.27 -4.16 18.56
N ASN A 56 -3.90 -4.00 19.81
CA ASN A 56 -3.21 -5.04 20.57
C ASN A 56 -4.22 -6.10 21.02
N ARG A 57 -4.03 -7.36 20.61
CA ARG A 57 -4.94 -8.47 21.00
C ARG A 57 -4.55 -9.10 22.34
N THR A 58 -3.38 -8.78 22.88
CA THR A 58 -2.80 -9.42 24.06
C THR A 58 -3.18 -8.69 25.36
N GLU A 59 -2.96 -9.35 26.50
CA GLU A 59 -3.09 -8.77 27.85
C GLU A 59 -1.82 -8.02 28.28
N GLN A 60 -0.78 -8.04 27.46
CA GLN A 60 0.51 -7.41 27.75
C GLN A 60 0.71 -6.22 26.81
N PRO A 61 1.43 -5.18 27.23
CA PRO A 61 1.76 -4.11 26.31
C PRO A 61 2.75 -4.60 25.24
N LEU A 62 2.66 -4.02 24.04
CA LEU A 62 3.53 -4.36 22.92
C LEU A 62 4.32 -3.12 22.46
N LYS A 63 5.63 -3.31 22.28
CA LYS A 63 6.51 -2.31 21.65
C LYS A 63 6.59 -2.61 20.15
N VAL A 64 5.96 -1.78 19.34
CA VAL A 64 5.87 -1.99 17.88
C VAL A 64 6.58 -0.85 17.16
N ALA A 65 7.25 -1.17 16.06
CA ALA A 65 7.81 -0.19 15.16
C ALA A 65 7.09 -0.28 13.82
N TYR A 66 6.83 0.86 13.18
CA TYR A 66 6.29 0.91 11.83
C TYR A 66 7.12 1.75 10.87
N LYS A 67 7.01 1.43 9.58
CA LYS A 67 7.54 2.24 8.47
C LYS A 67 6.47 2.36 7.38
N LEU A 68 6.35 3.55 6.81
CA LEU A 68 5.40 3.86 5.75
C LEU A 68 6.12 4.02 4.41
N PHE A 69 5.45 3.58 3.35
CA PHE A 69 5.83 3.85 1.97
C PHE A 69 4.59 4.36 1.24
N TRP A 70 4.68 5.52 0.59
CA TRP A 70 3.58 6.08 -0.18
C TRP A 70 3.78 5.83 -1.66
N TYR A 71 2.70 5.76 -2.41
CA TYR A 71 2.70 5.51 -3.84
C TYR A 71 1.73 6.44 -4.57
N ASP A 72 2.07 6.79 -5.81
CA ASP A 72 1.12 7.40 -6.73
C ASP A 72 0.23 6.34 -7.39
N LYS A 73 -0.65 6.78 -8.29
CA LYS A 73 -1.62 5.92 -8.99
C LYS A 73 -0.96 4.90 -9.92
N GLU A 74 0.28 5.11 -10.31
CA GLU A 74 1.10 4.17 -11.08
C GLU A 74 1.91 3.22 -10.18
N GLY A 75 1.90 3.44 -8.86
CA GLY A 75 2.63 2.65 -7.89
C GLY A 75 4.07 3.11 -7.66
N VAL A 76 4.44 4.29 -8.13
CA VAL A 76 5.77 4.88 -7.93
C VAL A 76 5.87 5.44 -6.53
N THR A 77 6.95 5.10 -5.82
CA THR A 77 7.22 5.59 -4.46
C THR A 77 7.22 7.11 -4.40
N GLN A 78 6.43 7.66 -3.49
CA GLN A 78 6.35 9.08 -3.19
C GLN A 78 7.07 9.34 -1.86
N THR A 79 8.01 10.29 -1.86
CA THR A 79 8.80 10.63 -0.68
C THR A 79 9.20 12.11 -0.72
N ARG A 80 9.34 12.72 0.46
CA ARG A 80 9.98 14.04 0.61
C ARG A 80 11.50 13.94 0.72
N ASP A 81 12.00 12.77 1.10
CA ASP A 81 13.42 12.46 1.23
C ASP A 81 13.88 11.64 0.02
N PRO A 82 14.71 12.21 -0.87
CA PRO A 82 15.24 11.52 -2.06
C PRO A 82 16.04 10.26 -1.74
N ASP A 83 16.59 10.17 -0.52
CA ASP A 83 17.42 9.04 -0.09
C ASP A 83 16.59 7.93 0.62
N ASP A 84 15.26 8.08 0.68
CA ASP A 84 14.30 7.18 1.37
C ASP A 84 14.76 6.74 2.78
N ARG A 85 15.32 7.68 3.55
CA ARG A 85 15.79 7.42 4.91
C ARG A 85 14.66 7.51 5.93
N SER A 86 13.41 7.36 5.48
CA SER A 86 12.23 7.31 6.34
C SER A 86 12.47 6.33 7.48
N PRO A 87 12.57 6.82 8.74
CA PRO A 87 12.98 6.00 9.87
C PRO A 87 11.84 5.07 10.28
N TRP A 88 12.20 4.05 11.04
CA TRP A 88 11.20 3.29 11.80
C TRP A 88 10.69 4.14 12.95
N LEU A 89 9.37 4.25 13.08
CA LEU A 89 8.71 4.98 14.14
C LEU A 89 8.21 3.98 15.19
N ASN A 90 8.63 4.17 16.43
CA ASN A 90 8.21 3.33 17.54
C ASN A 90 6.93 3.86 18.16
N PHE A 91 6.04 2.94 18.56
CA PHE A 91 4.89 3.28 19.37
C PHE A 91 4.60 2.14 20.36
N TRP A 92 4.05 2.55 21.50
CA TRP A 92 3.66 1.65 22.57
C TRP A 92 2.17 1.37 22.46
N LEU A 93 1.82 0.09 22.42
CA LEU A 93 0.44 -0.36 22.40
C LEU A 93 0.07 -0.92 23.75
N GLU A 94 -0.82 -0.22 24.44
CA GLU A 94 -1.40 -0.72 25.70
C GLU A 94 -2.19 -2.02 25.49
N PRO A 95 -2.33 -2.87 26.53
CA PRO A 95 -3.14 -4.08 26.46
C PRO A 95 -4.55 -3.79 25.93
N LYS A 96 -5.02 -4.59 24.96
CA LYS A 96 -6.35 -4.49 24.34
C LYS A 96 -6.69 -3.16 23.66
N ALA A 97 -5.79 -2.19 23.66
CA ALA A 97 -6.04 -0.87 23.10
C ALA A 97 -6.12 -0.92 21.58
N ASN A 98 -6.97 -0.06 21.03
CA ASN A 98 -7.05 0.21 19.60
C ASN A 98 -6.51 1.62 19.36
N THR A 99 -5.38 1.71 18.69
CA THR A 99 -4.66 2.96 18.44
C THR A 99 -4.83 3.37 16.98
N GLU A 100 -5.32 4.58 16.76
CA GLU A 100 -5.38 5.18 15.43
C GLU A 100 -4.12 6.02 15.18
N VAL A 101 -3.48 5.82 14.03
CA VAL A 101 -2.29 6.55 13.62
C VAL A 101 -2.63 7.37 12.38
N PRO A 102 -2.88 8.68 12.53
CA PRO A 102 -3.19 9.55 11.41
C PRO A 102 -1.96 9.72 10.52
N LEU A 103 -2.20 9.79 9.21
CA LEU A 103 -1.16 9.82 8.19
C LEU A 103 -1.23 11.11 7.38
N THR A 104 -0.06 11.63 7.01
CA THR A 104 0.07 12.77 6.10
C THR A 104 0.80 12.31 4.84
N PRO A 105 0.19 12.43 3.65
CA PRO A 105 0.87 12.10 2.40
C PRO A 105 2.09 13.01 2.18
N PRO A 106 3.20 12.48 1.64
CA PRO A 106 4.41 13.26 1.40
C PRO A 106 4.24 14.25 0.26
N THR A 107 3.48 13.89 -0.78
CA THR A 107 3.25 14.67 -2.00
C THR A 107 1.76 14.74 -2.34
N ALA A 108 1.36 15.59 -3.29
CA ALA A 108 -0.03 15.70 -3.74
C ALA A 108 -0.47 14.50 -4.60
N GLU A 109 0.50 13.83 -5.20
CA GLU A 109 0.34 12.67 -6.07
C GLU A 109 0.21 11.35 -5.28
N SER A 110 0.45 11.40 -3.96
CA SER A 110 0.36 10.24 -3.07
C SER A 110 -1.10 9.80 -2.88
N VAL A 111 -1.48 8.67 -3.47
CA VAL A 111 -2.87 8.16 -3.46
C VAL A 111 -3.05 6.87 -2.64
N ASN A 112 -1.96 6.16 -2.35
CA ASN A 112 -2.00 4.93 -1.56
C ASN A 112 -0.73 4.77 -0.72
N TYR A 113 -0.77 3.91 0.30
CA TYR A 113 0.40 3.62 1.14
C TYR A 113 0.51 2.13 1.50
N ARG A 114 1.71 1.76 1.93
CA ARG A 114 2.01 0.50 2.59
C ARG A 114 2.56 0.79 3.98
N VAL A 115 2.03 0.07 4.97
CA VAL A 115 2.54 0.07 6.34
C VAL A 115 3.21 -1.26 6.63
N TYR A 116 4.47 -1.20 7.05
CA TYR A 116 5.18 -2.33 7.63
C TYR A 116 5.18 -2.19 9.14
N LEU A 117 4.87 -3.28 9.86
CA LEU A 117 4.93 -3.38 11.31
C LEU A 117 5.91 -4.49 11.70
N ARG A 118 6.76 -4.21 12.68
CA ARG A 118 7.75 -5.15 13.23
C ARG A 118 7.90 -4.96 14.73
N ASN A 119 8.56 -5.91 15.38
CA ASN A 119 8.95 -5.72 16.78
C ASN A 119 9.93 -4.54 16.90
N ALA A 120 9.63 -3.60 17.80
CA ALA A 120 10.58 -2.55 18.11
C ALA A 120 11.73 -3.14 18.92
N ARG A 121 12.95 -2.97 18.41
CA ARG A 121 14.18 -3.34 19.12
C ARG A 121 14.47 -2.37 20.27
#